data_AF-A0A1Q5RLS2-F1
#
_entry.id   AF-A0A1Q5RLS2-F1
#
_cell.length_a   1.000
_cell.length_b   1.000
_cell.length_c   1.000
_cell.angle_alpha   90.00
_cell.angle_beta   90.00
_cell.angle_gamma   90.00
#
_symmetry.space_group_name_H-M   'P 1'
#
loop_
_entity.id
_entity.type
_entity.pdbx_description
1 polymer ?
#
loop_
_entity_poly.entity_id
_entity_poly.type
_entity_poly.pdbx_seq_one_letter_code
_entity_poly.pdbx_strand_id
1 'polypeptide(L)'
;MSNNWRISSFNGALLAAYFIPVWTIIAFSIMVSPIHGLYERPSVSIALYASDYLHLGKMATVRLAWLLALARITVVAFFAVFLAMAAFSPLRRNSSGADEALSVALCLGSVLSFASMMMASKVGEVEAMRMHASELLMLLGTAIVMLFETSPKRAAVAPAVEAGAPASGLSLQQP
;
A
#
# COMPACT_ATOMS: atom_id res chain seq x y z
N MET A 1 25.67 -16.78 -8.95
CA MET A 1 24.94 -16.36 -7.72
C MET A 1 23.48 -16.25 -8.12
N SER A 2 22.65 -17.25 -7.79
CA SER A 2 21.22 -17.19 -8.09
C SER A 2 20.59 -16.10 -7.21
N ASN A 3 20.08 -15.05 -7.85
CA ASN A 3 19.44 -13.94 -7.16
C ASN A 3 18.11 -14.46 -6.60
N ASN A 4 18.07 -14.82 -5.32
CA ASN A 4 16.88 -15.35 -4.64
C ASN A 4 15.89 -14.20 -4.34
N TRP A 5 15.41 -13.52 -5.38
CA TRP A 5 14.30 -12.57 -5.24
C TRP A 5 13.02 -13.34 -4.96
N ARG A 6 12.32 -12.94 -3.90
CA ARG A 6 10.96 -13.39 -3.63
C ARG A 6 10.04 -12.95 -4.76
N ILE A 7 9.03 -13.75 -5.08
CA ILE A 7 8.07 -13.39 -6.13
C ILE A 7 7.28 -12.13 -5.71
N SER A 8 7.06 -11.92 -4.40
CA SER A 8 6.42 -10.71 -3.89
C SER A 8 7.26 -9.46 -4.14
N SER A 9 8.59 -9.52 -3.98
CA SER A 9 9.48 -8.38 -4.21
C SER A 9 9.57 -8.04 -5.69
N PHE A 10 9.60 -9.05 -6.56
CA PHE A 10 9.59 -8.83 -8.01
C PHE A 10 8.27 -8.20 -8.48
N ASN A 11 7.14 -8.78 -8.05
CA ASN A 11 5.82 -8.26 -8.37
C ASN A 11 5.62 -6.84 -7.81
N GLY A 12 6.04 -6.61 -6.55
CA GLY A 12 6.03 -5.30 -5.94
C GLY A 12 6.83 -4.26 -6.71
N ALA A 13 7.97 -4.63 -7.30
CA ALA A 13 8.78 -3.72 -8.12
C ALA A 13 8.09 -3.37 -9.45
N LEU A 14 7.47 -4.34 -10.11
CA LEU A 14 6.64 -4.10 -11.31
C LEU A 14 5.46 -3.19 -11.00
N LEU A 15 4.80 -3.44 -9.87
CA LEU A 15 3.67 -2.65 -9.43
C LEU A 15 4.11 -1.22 -9.13
N ALA A 16 5.22 -1.03 -8.41
CA ALA A 16 5.77 0.29 -8.15
C ALA A 16 6.16 1.03 -9.45
N ALA A 17 6.75 0.34 -10.43
CA ALA A 17 7.09 0.91 -11.73
C ALA A 17 5.85 1.38 -12.52
N TYR A 18 4.68 0.80 -12.27
CA TYR A 18 3.40 1.24 -12.85
C TYR A 18 2.74 2.37 -12.03
N PHE A 19 2.56 2.16 -10.72
CA PHE A 19 1.81 3.09 -9.88
C PHE A 19 2.52 4.42 -9.66
N ILE A 20 3.85 4.43 -9.54
CA ILE A 20 4.61 5.68 -9.34
C ILE A 20 4.31 6.68 -10.45
N PRO A 21 4.53 6.39 -11.76
CA PRO A 21 4.27 7.36 -12.81
C PRO A 21 2.78 7.70 -12.91
N VAL A 22 1.89 6.70 -12.90
CA VAL A 22 0.45 6.93 -13.09
C VAL A 22 -0.13 7.82 -11.99
N TRP A 23 0.13 7.50 -10.72
CA TRP A 23 -0.45 8.25 -9.60
C TRP A 23 0.24 9.59 -9.39
N THR A 24 1.53 9.72 -9.75
CA THR A 24 2.23 11.00 -9.71
C THR A 24 1.64 11.98 -10.74
N ILE A 25 1.37 11.53 -11.97
CA ILE A 25 0.76 12.38 -13.00
C ILE A 25 -0.60 12.89 -12.54
N ILE A 26 -1.45 12.01 -11.99
CA ILE A 26 -2.78 12.38 -11.48
C ILE A 26 -2.67 13.35 -10.28
N ALA A 27 -1.77 13.08 -9.33
CA ALA A 27 -1.58 13.97 -8.20
C ALA A 27 -1.06 15.36 -8.62
N PHE A 28 -0.18 15.39 -9.63
CA PHE A 28 0.36 16.64 -10.17
C PHE A 28 -0.68 17.43 -10.96
N SER A 29 -1.55 16.78 -11.75
CA SER A 29 -2.65 17.46 -12.45
C SER A 29 -3.60 18.14 -11.45
N ILE A 30 -3.91 17.47 -10.35
CA ILE A 30 -4.68 18.06 -9.23
C ILE A 30 -3.92 19.20 -8.53
N MET A 31 -2.60 19.07 -8.34
CA MET A 31 -1.82 20.12 -7.67
C MET A 31 -1.76 21.41 -8.50
N VAL A 32 -1.61 21.30 -9.82
CA VAL A 32 -1.57 22.44 -10.76
C VAL A 32 -2.95 23.05 -10.93
N SER A 33 -3.99 22.22 -11.10
CA SER A 33 -5.37 22.67 -11.28
C SER A 33 -6.33 21.77 -10.49
N PRO A 34 -6.66 22.14 -9.24
CA PRO A 34 -7.43 21.26 -8.34
C PRO A 34 -8.82 20.91 -8.86
N ILE A 35 -9.48 21.87 -9.51
CA ILE A 35 -10.81 21.62 -10.08
C ILE A 35 -10.65 20.78 -11.35
N HIS A 36 -9.84 21.19 -12.32
CA HIS A 36 -9.71 20.46 -13.58
C HIS A 36 -9.21 19.02 -13.36
N GLY A 37 -8.13 18.85 -12.59
CA GLY A 37 -7.56 17.54 -12.28
C GLY A 37 -8.54 16.64 -11.54
N LEU A 38 -9.41 17.17 -10.67
CA LEU A 38 -10.42 16.38 -9.99
C LEU A 38 -11.49 15.84 -10.97
N TYR A 39 -11.83 16.59 -12.03
CA TYR A 39 -12.79 16.19 -13.06
C TYR A 39 -12.18 15.39 -14.22
N GLU A 40 -10.89 15.04 -14.18
CA GLU A 40 -10.32 14.08 -15.11
C GLU A 40 -10.83 12.66 -14.82
N ARG A 41 -10.84 11.80 -15.84
CA ARG A 41 -11.32 10.40 -15.77
C ARG A 41 -10.84 9.61 -14.53
N PRO A 42 -9.59 9.75 -14.03
CA PRO A 42 -9.12 9.02 -12.85
C PRO A 42 -9.69 9.49 -11.50
N SER A 43 -10.44 10.59 -11.45
CA SER A 43 -11.03 11.12 -10.20
C SER A 43 -12.42 11.73 -10.36
N VAL A 44 -12.98 11.75 -11.57
CA VAL A 44 -14.31 12.32 -11.86
C VAL A 44 -15.41 11.72 -10.99
N SER A 45 -15.33 10.42 -10.71
CA SER A 45 -16.26 9.73 -9.81
C SER A 45 -16.25 10.30 -8.40
N ILE A 46 -15.07 10.68 -7.89
CA ILE A 46 -14.90 11.28 -6.56
C ILE A 46 -15.48 12.70 -6.57
N ALA A 47 -15.26 13.46 -7.65
CA ALA A 47 -15.81 14.80 -7.84
C ALA A 47 -17.34 14.80 -7.81
N LEU A 48 -17.95 13.92 -8.59
CA LEU A 48 -19.40 13.75 -8.67
C LEU A 48 -19.96 13.24 -7.35
N TYR A 49 -19.31 12.27 -6.71
CA TYR A 49 -19.73 11.79 -5.40
C TYR A 49 -19.73 12.90 -4.33
N ALA A 50 -18.66 13.70 -4.31
CA ALA A 50 -18.52 14.83 -3.42
C ALA A 50 -19.58 15.94 -3.65
N SER A 51 -19.96 16.17 -4.90
CA SER A 51 -21.00 17.12 -5.28
C SER A 51 -22.39 16.59 -4.90
N ASP A 52 -22.70 15.38 -5.34
CA ASP A 52 -24.08 14.89 -5.40
C ASP A 52 -24.53 14.23 -4.09
N TYR A 53 -23.60 13.64 -3.33
CA TYR A 53 -23.90 12.94 -2.07
C TYR A 53 -23.41 13.67 -0.82
N LEU A 54 -22.30 14.41 -0.92
CA LEU A 54 -21.74 15.15 0.22
C LEU A 54 -22.11 16.64 0.20
N HIS A 55 -22.71 17.13 -0.90
CA HIS A 55 -23.10 18.52 -1.09
C HIS A 55 -21.99 19.52 -0.75
N LEU A 56 -20.74 19.17 -1.10
CA LEU A 56 -19.58 20.00 -0.78
C LEU A 56 -19.60 21.30 -1.58
N GLY A 57 -19.46 22.43 -0.88
CA GLY A 57 -19.26 23.72 -1.53
C GLY A 57 -17.92 23.79 -2.28
N LYS A 58 -17.80 24.76 -3.21
CA LYS A 58 -16.63 24.92 -4.11
C LYS A 58 -15.26 24.91 -3.42
N MET A 59 -15.14 25.55 -2.25
CA MET A 59 -13.87 25.56 -1.51
C MET A 59 -13.59 24.23 -0.81
N ALA A 60 -14.62 23.48 -0.42
CA ALA A 60 -14.47 22.16 0.18
C ALA A 60 -14.06 21.11 -0.86
N THR A 61 -14.56 21.21 -2.11
CA THR A 61 -14.13 20.32 -3.19
C THR A 61 -12.67 20.54 -3.60
N VAL A 62 -12.18 21.78 -3.58
CA VAL A 62 -10.75 22.07 -3.77
C VAL A 62 -9.88 21.44 -2.67
N ARG A 63 -10.30 21.57 -1.40
CA ARG A 63 -9.59 20.93 -0.28
C ARG A 63 -9.60 19.41 -0.40
N LEU A 64 -10.73 18.82 -0.79
CA LEU A 64 -10.83 17.39 -1.06
C LEU A 64 -9.86 16.96 -2.17
N ALA A 65 -9.75 17.74 -3.24
CA ALA A 65 -8.81 17.46 -4.32
C ALA A 65 -7.37 17.42 -3.80
N TRP A 66 -6.96 18.39 -2.98
CA TRP A 66 -5.62 18.37 -2.35
C TRP A 66 -5.42 17.19 -1.39
N LEU A 67 -6.43 16.82 -0.61
CA LEU A 67 -6.36 15.63 0.25
C LEU A 67 -6.21 14.35 -0.58
N LEU A 68 -6.90 14.26 -1.72
CA LEU A 68 -6.79 13.15 -2.65
C LEU A 68 -5.40 13.09 -3.30
N ALA A 69 -4.86 14.23 -3.72
CA ALA A 69 -3.49 14.32 -4.24
C ALA A 69 -2.46 13.90 -3.18
N LEU A 70 -2.62 14.38 -1.94
CA LEU A 70 -1.76 14.00 -0.82
C LEU A 70 -1.84 12.49 -0.52
N ALA A 71 -3.05 11.91 -0.55
CA ALA A 71 -3.24 10.47 -0.36
C ALA A 71 -2.49 9.67 -1.44
N ARG A 72 -2.61 10.06 -2.71
CA ARG A 72 -1.88 9.42 -3.81
C ARG A 72 -0.36 9.56 -3.68
N ILE A 73 0.14 10.75 -3.37
CA ILE A 73 1.57 11.01 -3.16
C ILE A 73 2.12 10.17 -2.01
N THR A 74 1.34 9.98 -0.94
CA THR A 74 1.76 9.14 0.20
C THR A 74 1.98 7.70 -0.25
N VAL A 75 1.06 7.12 -1.01
CA VAL A 75 1.21 5.76 -1.55
C VAL A 75 2.42 5.66 -2.49
N VAL A 76 2.58 6.64 -3.39
CA VAL A 76 3.74 6.73 -4.29
C VAL A 76 5.05 6.81 -3.51
N ALA A 77 5.11 7.59 -2.42
CA ALA A 77 6.30 7.73 -1.61
C ALA A 77 6.70 6.39 -0.97
N PHE A 78 5.76 5.59 -0.45
CA PHE A 78 6.07 4.26 0.07
C PHE A 78 6.54 3.29 -1.02
N PHE A 79 5.94 3.33 -2.22
CA PHE A 79 6.45 2.56 -3.36
C PHE A 79 7.86 2.98 -3.78
N ALA A 80 8.15 4.28 -3.78
CA ALA A 80 9.47 4.80 -4.09
C ALA A 80 10.52 4.39 -3.05
N VAL A 81 10.18 4.45 -1.75
CA VAL A 81 11.03 3.95 -0.66
C VAL A 81 11.29 2.46 -0.82
N PHE A 82 10.26 1.66 -1.09
CA PHE A 82 10.40 0.23 -1.36
C PHE A 82 11.36 -0.01 -2.54
N LEU A 83 11.16 0.66 -3.69
CA LEU A 83 12.01 0.50 -4.86
C LEU A 83 13.45 0.94 -4.60
N ALA A 84 13.65 2.06 -3.90
CA ALA A 84 14.98 2.51 -3.52
C ALA A 84 15.67 1.45 -2.65
N MET A 85 14.98 0.93 -1.63
CA MET A 85 15.54 -0.13 -0.78
C MET A 85 15.83 -1.43 -1.55
N ALA A 86 14.97 -1.81 -2.49
CA ALA A 86 15.17 -2.97 -3.34
C ALA A 86 16.36 -2.79 -4.31
N ALA A 87 16.50 -1.61 -4.92
CA ALA A 87 17.58 -1.29 -5.85
C ALA A 87 18.94 -1.13 -5.16
N PHE A 88 18.96 -0.55 -3.95
CA PHE A 88 20.17 -0.39 -3.13
C PHE A 88 20.46 -1.59 -2.22
N SER A 89 19.68 -2.67 -2.32
CA SER A 89 19.91 -3.90 -1.55
C SER A 89 21.33 -4.49 -1.65
N PRO A 90 22.04 -4.50 -2.79
CA PRO A 90 23.42 -5.02 -2.82
C PRO A 90 24.42 -4.14 -2.05
N LEU A 91 24.10 -2.87 -1.79
CA LEU A 91 24.94 -1.94 -1.05
C LEU A 91 24.61 -1.91 0.45
N ARG A 92 23.45 -2.45 0.87
CA ARG A 92 22.98 -2.40 2.26
C ARG A 92 23.14 -3.76 2.93
N ARG A 93 23.85 -3.79 4.06
CA ARG A 93 24.10 -5.02 4.84
C ARG A 93 22.83 -5.59 5.50
N ASN A 94 21.76 -4.79 5.61
CA ASN A 94 20.46 -5.14 6.17
C ASN A 94 19.31 -4.72 5.22
N SER A 95 18.58 -5.68 4.65
CA SER A 95 17.40 -5.44 3.77
C SER A 95 16.05 -5.56 4.49
N SER A 96 16.01 -5.45 5.82
CA SER A 96 14.83 -5.86 6.62
C SER A 96 13.61 -4.92 6.58
N GLY A 97 13.62 -3.81 5.83
CA GLY A 97 12.50 -2.83 5.82
C GLY A 97 11.78 -2.64 4.48
N ALA A 98 12.22 -3.32 3.42
CA ALA A 98 11.59 -3.17 2.10
C ALA A 98 10.17 -3.78 2.11
N ASP A 99 10.00 -4.96 2.72
CA ASP A 99 8.71 -5.63 2.83
C ASP A 99 7.71 -4.80 3.67
N GLU A 100 8.18 -4.08 4.70
CA GLU A 100 7.32 -3.18 5.49
C GLU A 100 6.82 -2.01 4.64
N ALA A 101 7.71 -1.31 3.93
CA ALA A 101 7.33 -0.21 3.04
C ALA A 101 6.35 -0.68 1.95
N LEU A 102 6.58 -1.86 1.36
CA LEU A 102 5.67 -2.46 0.40
C LEU A 102 4.30 -2.75 1.02
N SER A 103 4.26 -3.33 2.23
CA SER A 103 2.99 -3.64 2.91
C SER A 103 2.15 -2.37 3.19
N VAL A 104 2.80 -1.27 3.57
CA VAL A 104 2.13 0.02 3.81
C VAL A 104 1.60 0.59 2.50
N ALA A 105 2.40 0.56 1.43
CA ALA A 105 1.97 0.99 0.10
C ALA A 105 0.75 0.20 -0.39
N LEU A 106 0.78 -1.13 -0.26
CA LEU A 106 -0.32 -2.02 -0.65
C LEU A 106 -1.58 -1.77 0.17
N CYS A 107 -1.45 -1.57 1.48
CA CYS A 107 -2.58 -1.28 2.36
C CYS A 107 -3.25 0.05 1.99
N LEU A 108 -2.49 1.15 1.98
CA LEU A 108 -3.00 2.47 1.67
C LEU A 108 -3.53 2.57 0.24
N GLY A 109 -2.81 2.00 -0.73
CA GLY A 109 -3.24 1.94 -2.11
C GLY A 109 -4.56 1.17 -2.26
N SER A 110 -4.68 0.01 -1.62
CA SER A 110 -5.90 -0.81 -1.70
C SER A 110 -7.10 -0.09 -1.11
N VAL A 111 -6.93 0.56 0.06
CA VAL A 111 -7.99 1.37 0.67
C VAL A 111 -8.41 2.51 -0.25
N LEU A 112 -7.44 3.22 -0.85
CA LEU A 112 -7.74 4.34 -1.73
C LEU A 112 -8.44 3.89 -3.02
N SER A 113 -7.97 2.83 -3.67
CA SER A 113 -8.61 2.27 -4.86
C SER A 113 -9.99 1.69 -4.54
N PHE A 114 -10.17 1.00 -3.41
CA PHE A 114 -11.47 0.49 -2.99
C PHE A 114 -12.48 1.60 -2.72
N ALA A 115 -12.09 2.64 -1.97
CA ALA A 115 -12.95 3.79 -1.71
C ALA A 115 -13.35 4.51 -3.01
N SER A 116 -12.39 4.72 -3.91
CA SER A 116 -12.64 5.37 -5.21
C SER A 116 -13.55 4.52 -6.11
N MET A 117 -13.37 3.19 -6.09
CA MET A 117 -14.25 2.24 -6.79
C MET A 117 -15.68 2.29 -6.23
N MET A 118 -15.85 2.35 -4.91
CA MET A 118 -17.17 2.45 -4.28
C MET A 118 -17.87 3.76 -4.64
N MET A 119 -17.15 4.89 -4.63
CA MET A 119 -17.70 6.18 -5.09
C MET A 119 -18.11 6.12 -6.56
N ALA A 120 -17.28 5.55 -7.43
CA ALA A 120 -17.61 5.36 -8.84
C ALA A 120 -18.85 4.47 -9.05
N SER A 121 -18.98 3.40 -8.27
CA SER A 121 -20.16 2.54 -8.29
C SER A 121 -21.43 3.28 -7.87
N LYS A 122 -21.36 4.21 -6.90
CA LYS A 122 -22.51 5.01 -6.45
C LYS A 122 -22.94 6.07 -7.46
N VAL A 123 -21.98 6.67 -8.16
CA VAL A 123 -22.27 7.70 -9.17
C VAL A 123 -22.70 7.08 -10.51
N GLY A 124 -22.38 5.81 -10.76
CA GLY A 124 -22.69 5.14 -12.02
C GLY A 124 -21.61 5.30 -13.10
N GLU A 125 -20.43 5.79 -12.73
CA GLU A 125 -19.28 5.95 -13.62
C GLU A 125 -18.57 4.60 -13.84
N VAL A 126 -19.10 3.79 -14.76
CA VAL A 126 -18.63 2.42 -15.02
C VAL A 126 -17.15 2.39 -15.44
N GLU A 127 -16.69 3.39 -16.20
CA GLU A 127 -15.30 3.45 -16.64
C GLU A 127 -14.33 3.71 -15.48
N ALA A 128 -14.64 4.69 -14.63
CA ALA A 128 -13.85 4.98 -13.43
C ALA A 128 -13.89 3.80 -12.44
N MET A 129 -15.06 3.14 -12.30
CA MET A 129 -15.22 1.95 -11.48
C MET A 129 -14.29 0.82 -11.95
N ARG A 130 -14.25 0.54 -13.26
CA ARG A 130 -13.39 -0.51 -13.83
C ARG A 130 -11.90 -0.19 -13.66
N MET A 131 -11.52 1.08 -13.79
CA MET A 131 -10.15 1.53 -13.55
C MET A 131 -9.74 1.25 -12.10
N HIS A 132 -10.49 1.75 -11.11
CA HIS A 132 -10.16 1.55 -9.71
C HIS A 132 -10.25 0.08 -9.27
N ALA A 133 -11.15 -0.70 -9.87
CA ALA A 133 -11.21 -2.15 -9.66
C ALA A 133 -9.93 -2.85 -10.16
N SER A 134 -9.41 -2.45 -11.32
CA SER A 134 -8.16 -3.01 -11.84
C SER A 134 -6.93 -2.63 -11.00
N GLU A 135 -6.87 -1.38 -10.52
CA GLU A 135 -5.83 -0.93 -9.58
C GLU A 135 -5.89 -1.74 -8.27
N LEU A 136 -7.09 -1.91 -7.71
CA LEU A 136 -7.31 -2.68 -6.50
C LEU A 136 -6.89 -4.16 -6.70
N LEU A 137 -7.24 -4.76 -7.84
CA LEU A 137 -6.87 -6.15 -8.13
C LEU A 137 -5.34 -6.32 -8.22
N MET A 138 -4.63 -5.39 -8.85
CA MET A 138 -3.16 -5.42 -8.91
C MET A 138 -2.53 -5.35 -7.52
N LEU A 139 -3.03 -4.44 -6.68
CA LEU A 139 -2.55 -4.24 -5.30
C LEU A 139 -2.84 -5.46 -4.42
N LEU A 140 -4.09 -5.95 -4.41
CA LEU A 140 -4.49 -7.13 -3.65
C LEU A 140 -3.76 -8.39 -4.12
N GLY A 141 -3.56 -8.57 -5.43
CA GLY A 141 -2.81 -9.70 -5.97
C GLY A 141 -1.39 -9.78 -5.40
N THR A 142 -0.70 -8.65 -5.31
CA THR A 142 0.63 -8.58 -4.69
C THR A 142 0.57 -8.85 -3.19
N ALA A 143 -0.42 -8.27 -2.49
CA ALA A 143 -0.61 -8.48 -1.05
C ALA A 143 -0.87 -9.96 -0.70
N ILE A 144 -1.68 -10.66 -1.52
CA ILE A 144 -1.98 -12.08 -1.35
C ILE A 144 -0.70 -12.91 -1.53
N VAL A 145 0.07 -12.68 -2.60
CA VAL A 145 1.35 -13.39 -2.82
C VAL A 145 2.29 -13.20 -1.63
N MET A 146 2.39 -11.98 -1.12
CA MET A 146 3.24 -11.64 0.02
C MET A 146 2.78 -12.33 1.32
N LEU A 147 1.47 -12.49 1.53
CA LEU A 147 0.89 -13.21 2.67
C LEU A 147 1.26 -14.71 2.62
N PHE A 148 1.15 -15.34 1.45
CA PHE A 148 1.46 -16.76 1.28
C PHE A 148 2.95 -17.06 1.39
N GLU A 149 3.82 -16.21 0.86
CA GLU A 149 5.27 -16.39 0.99
C GLU A 149 5.80 -16.18 2.42
N THR A 150 5.12 -15.37 3.23
CA THR A 150 5.53 -15.11 4.62
C THR A 150 5.21 -16.31 5.55
N SER A 151 4.26 -17.17 5.16
CA SER A 151 3.68 -18.21 6.02
C SER A 151 4.56 -19.45 6.33
N PRO A 152 5.60 -19.87 5.57
CA PRO A 152 6.38 -21.05 5.95
C PRO A 152 7.55 -20.77 6.90
N LYS A 153 8.03 -19.52 7.01
CA LYS A 153 9.31 -19.21 7.68
C LYS A 153 9.18 -18.69 9.11
N ARG A 154 8.01 -18.17 9.50
CA ARG A 154 7.77 -17.64 10.86
C ARG A 154 7.38 -18.71 11.89
N ALA A 155 6.93 -19.89 11.45
CA ALA A 155 6.61 -21.01 12.34
C ALA A 155 7.87 -21.66 12.98
N ALA A 156 9.06 -21.41 12.43
CA ALA A 156 10.32 -21.97 12.93
C ALA A 156 11.01 -21.10 14.01
N VAL A 157 10.49 -19.90 14.31
CA VAL A 157 11.05 -19.00 15.34
C VAL A 157 9.97 -18.63 16.34
N ALA A 158 9.50 -19.63 17.10
CA ALA A 158 8.93 -19.37 18.41
C ALA A 158 10.10 -19.08 19.37
N PRO A 159 10.03 -18.04 20.21
CA PRO A 159 11.12 -17.73 21.12
C PRO A 159 11.17 -18.83 22.20
N ALA A 160 12.29 -19.55 22.27
CA ALA A 160 12.69 -20.19 23.51
C ALA A 160 12.98 -19.06 24.51
N VAL A 161 11.94 -18.63 25.23
CA VAL A 161 12.09 -17.73 26.37
C VAL A 161 12.78 -18.54 27.46
N GLU A 162 14.04 -18.20 27.71
CA GLU A 162 14.73 -18.46 28.97
C GLU A 162 13.83 -18.00 30.12
N ALA A 163 13.31 -18.96 30.89
CA ALA A 163 12.73 -18.69 32.20
C ALA A 163 13.78 -19.07 33.26
N GLY A 164 14.62 -18.11 33.63
CA GLY A 164 15.39 -18.16 34.87
C GLY A 164 14.48 -17.94 36.08
N ALA A 165 14.27 -19.02 36.85
CA ALA A 165 14.13 -19.21 38.32
C ALA A 165 13.56 -18.07 39.23
N PRO A 166 12.81 -18.39 40.32
CA PRO A 166 13.48 -18.92 41.53
C PRO A 166 12.69 -19.93 42.42
N ALA A 167 13.48 -20.73 43.16
CA ALA A 167 13.26 -21.35 44.49
C ALA A 167 11.94 -22.09 44.82
N SER A 168 12.03 -23.41 45.07
CA SER A 168 11.74 -24.08 46.37
C SER A 168 11.53 -25.59 46.22
N GLY A 169 12.11 -26.39 47.14
CA GLY A 169 11.87 -27.84 47.31
C GLY A 169 13.12 -28.70 47.12
N LEU A 170 14.10 -28.68 48.04
CA LEU A 170 14.26 -29.68 49.12
C LEU A 170 14.23 -31.15 48.67
N SER A 171 15.32 -31.86 49.00
CA SER A 171 15.41 -33.30 49.35
C SER A 171 15.27 -34.31 48.19
N LEU A 172 16.15 -35.30 47.96
CA LEU A 172 16.96 -36.09 48.87
C LEU A 172 18.28 -36.54 48.22
N GLN A 173 19.24 -36.68 49.11
CA GLN A 173 20.58 -37.21 48.98
C GLN A 173 20.54 -38.76 49.04
N GLN A 174 21.41 -39.39 48.25
CA GLN A 174 22.02 -40.74 48.40
C GLN A 174 21.23 -42.01 48.00
N PRO A 175 21.94 -43.15 47.79
CA PRO A 175 23.41 -43.36 47.70
C PRO A 175 23.92 -43.80 46.32
#